data_AF-A0A061PCM5-F1
#
_entry.id   AF-A0A061PCM5-F1
#
_cell.length_a   1.000
_cell.length_b   1.000
_cell.length_c   1.000
_cell.angle_alpha   90.00
_cell.angle_beta   90.00
_cell.angle_gamma   90.00
#
_symmetry.space_group_name_H-M   'P 1'
#
loop_
_entity.id
_entity.type
_entity.pdbx_description
1 polymer ?
#
loop_
_entity_poly.entity_id
_entity_poly.type
_entity_poly.pdbx_seq_one_letter_code
_entity_poly.pdbx_strand_id
1 'polypeptide(L)'
;MQWYGEEFQFAAVSGWYEEQFGRPLALFPGDVNESGEQVEEPIGEGYALPAAGIIEVRESFSENGQAMIVETAEDAMVTAARGGVVIRAGTDSEWGDAVVVQHEDGTEAMYGTLDAIDVNLYDHVQSGDVLGAVTTSDEFEGGSFMFGLRKNNEFIDPNEVMTFD
;
A
#
# COMPACT_ATOMS: atom_id res chain seq x y z
N MET A 1 -4.99 41.25 31.44
CA MET A 1 -4.26 40.13 30.80
C MET A 1 -4.93 39.86 29.48
N GLN A 2 -4.25 40.14 28.36
CA GLN A 2 -4.74 39.87 27.01
C GLN A 2 -4.18 38.52 26.59
N TRP A 3 -5.05 37.58 26.20
CA TRP A 3 -4.67 36.32 25.61
C TRP A 3 -4.62 36.52 24.09
N TYR A 4 -3.48 36.26 23.47
CA TYR A 4 -3.36 36.13 22.02
C TYR A 4 -3.83 34.71 21.66
N GLY A 5 -4.97 34.61 20.97
CA GLY A 5 -5.36 33.40 20.28
C GLY A 5 -4.78 33.47 18.87
N GLU A 6 -3.64 32.82 18.64
CA GLU A 6 -3.24 32.51 17.27
C GLU A 6 -4.16 31.40 16.77
N GLU A 7 -5.15 31.81 15.98
CA GLU A 7 -6.06 30.93 15.26
C GLU A 7 -5.24 30.10 14.28
N PHE A 8 -5.02 28.84 14.63
CA PHE A 8 -4.30 27.89 13.81
C PHE A 8 -4.98 27.80 12.44
N GLN A 9 -4.30 28.25 11.39
CA GLN A 9 -4.83 28.32 10.03
C GLN A 9 -4.77 26.93 9.38
N PHE A 10 -5.59 26.01 9.87
CA PHE A 10 -5.63 24.61 9.39
C PHE A 10 -5.80 24.52 7.87
N ALA A 11 -6.50 25.47 7.24
CA ALA A 11 -6.69 25.53 5.79
C ALA A 11 -5.39 25.77 5.01
N ALA A 12 -4.44 26.53 5.57
CA ALA A 12 -3.16 26.78 4.91
C ALA A 12 -2.25 25.54 5.00
N VAL A 13 -2.30 24.85 6.14
CA VAL A 13 -1.54 23.62 6.36
C VAL A 13 -2.10 22.48 5.51
N SER A 14 -3.43 22.37 5.40
CA SER A 14 -4.07 21.38 4.54
C SER A 14 -3.79 21.64 3.06
N GLY A 15 -3.83 22.90 2.61
CA GLY A 15 -3.52 23.23 1.21
C GLY A 15 -2.09 22.84 0.80
N TRP A 16 -1.10 23.16 1.64
CA TRP A 16 0.28 22.72 1.40
C TRP A 16 0.42 21.19 1.42
N TYR A 17 -0.25 20.51 2.36
CA TYR A 17 -0.23 19.05 2.45
C TYR A 17 -0.86 18.39 1.23
N GLU A 18 -2.02 18.87 0.78
CA GLU A 18 -2.70 18.38 -0.42
C GLU A 18 -1.86 18.61 -1.69
N GLU A 19 -1.13 19.73 -1.76
CA GLU A 19 -0.27 20.06 -2.90
C GLU A 19 1.02 19.22 -2.95
N GLN A 20 1.50 18.72 -1.80
CA GLN A 20 2.71 17.89 -1.71
C GLN A 20 2.41 16.38 -1.68
N PHE A 21 1.28 15.97 -1.12
CA PHE A 21 0.98 14.56 -0.81
C PHE A 21 -0.38 14.09 -1.36
N GLY A 22 -1.15 14.97 -2.00
CA GLY A 22 -2.50 14.65 -2.47
C GLY A 22 -3.56 14.73 -1.36
N ARG A 23 -4.82 14.52 -1.75
CA ARG A 23 -5.97 14.65 -0.83
C ARG A 23 -6.01 13.51 0.20
N PRO A 24 -6.09 13.80 1.51
CA PRO A 24 -6.23 12.75 2.51
C PRO A 24 -7.64 12.14 2.45
N LEU A 25 -7.72 10.83 2.17
CA LEU A 25 -8.98 10.09 1.96
C LEU A 25 -9.77 9.76 3.25
N ALA A 26 -9.44 10.34 4.39
CA ALA A 26 -9.95 9.87 5.68
C ALA A 26 -11.06 10.75 6.32
N LEU A 27 -11.91 11.46 5.55
CA LEU A 27 -12.93 12.35 6.17
C LEU A 27 -14.35 12.40 5.58
N PHE A 28 -14.79 11.52 4.68
CA PHE A 28 -16.20 11.57 4.22
C PHE A 28 -16.93 10.22 4.22
N PRO A 29 -18.10 10.12 4.89
CA PRO A 29 -19.07 9.07 4.61
C PRO A 29 -19.83 9.42 3.34
N GLY A 30 -19.62 8.66 2.27
CA GLY A 30 -20.51 8.60 1.11
C GLY A 30 -20.00 9.30 -0.15
N ASP A 31 -19.28 8.55 -0.98
CA ASP A 31 -19.14 8.82 -2.41
C ASP A 31 -20.46 8.46 -3.11
N VAL A 32 -21.37 9.44 -3.12
CA VAL A 32 -22.54 9.46 -4.00
C VAL A 32 -22.41 10.64 -4.93
N ASN A 33 -22.28 10.34 -6.22
CA ASN A 33 -22.60 11.27 -7.30
C ASN A 33 -24.03 11.80 -7.11
N GLU A 34 -24.32 13.05 -7.51
CA GLU A 34 -25.65 13.68 -7.57
C GLU A 34 -26.74 12.81 -8.27
N SER A 35 -26.36 11.76 -9.00
CA SER A 35 -27.23 10.75 -9.63
C SER A 35 -27.57 9.52 -8.77
N GLY A 36 -26.94 9.34 -7.60
CA GLY A 36 -27.16 8.17 -6.74
C GLY A 36 -26.60 6.84 -7.29
N GLU A 37 -25.70 6.91 -8.27
CA GLU A 37 -24.98 5.75 -8.82
C GLU A 37 -23.70 5.50 -8.00
N GLN A 38 -23.45 4.23 -7.66
CA GLN A 38 -22.18 3.84 -7.06
C GLN A 38 -21.10 3.98 -8.12
N VAL A 39 -20.15 4.89 -7.90
CA VAL A 39 -18.96 5.02 -8.75
C VAL A 39 -18.13 3.76 -8.53
N GLU A 40 -17.85 3.02 -9.62
CA GLU A 40 -16.77 2.03 -9.58
C GLU A 40 -15.47 2.81 -9.34
N GLU A 41 -14.94 2.69 -8.12
CA GLU A 41 -13.72 3.37 -7.70
C GLU A 41 -12.62 3.11 -8.74
N PRO A 42 -11.94 4.15 -9.26
CA PRO A 42 -10.79 3.96 -10.12
C PRO A 42 -9.77 3.09 -9.38
N ILE A 43 -9.27 2.06 -10.06
CA ILE A 43 -8.31 1.07 -9.54
C ILE A 43 -7.03 1.68 -8.93
N GLY A 44 -6.76 2.99 -9.16
CA GLY A 44 -5.58 3.70 -8.71
C GLY A 44 -5.78 4.76 -7.63
N GLU A 45 -6.99 4.99 -7.11
CA GLU A 45 -7.14 5.88 -5.95
C GLU A 45 -7.06 5.09 -4.63
N GLY A 46 -6.20 5.55 -3.72
CA GLY A 46 -6.14 5.05 -2.34
C GLY A 46 -5.10 3.96 -2.02
N TYR A 47 -4.13 3.69 -2.90
CA TYR A 47 -2.95 2.89 -2.54
C TYR A 47 -1.82 3.77 -2.00
N ALA A 48 -1.39 3.49 -0.77
CA ALA A 48 -0.17 4.03 -0.19
C ALA A 48 1.03 3.14 -0.56
N LEU A 49 2.24 3.69 -0.47
CA LEU A 49 3.45 2.90 -0.63
C LEU A 49 3.52 1.80 0.44
N PRO A 50 3.81 0.55 0.05
CA PRO A 50 3.77 -0.60 0.96
C PRO A 50 4.96 -0.70 1.93
N ALA A 51 5.91 0.23 1.88
CA ALA A 51 6.99 0.37 2.85
C ALA A 51 7.49 1.82 2.87
N ALA A 52 8.09 2.24 3.98
CA ALA A 52 8.79 3.51 4.06
C ALA A 52 10.24 3.36 3.57
N GLY A 53 10.78 4.42 2.96
CA GLY A 53 12.18 4.46 2.55
C GLY A 53 12.50 3.50 1.40
N ILE A 54 11.60 3.42 0.43
CA ILE A 54 11.85 2.69 -0.83
C ILE A 54 13.08 3.31 -1.50
N ILE A 55 14.04 2.45 -1.85
CA ILE A 55 15.34 2.83 -2.43
C ILE A 55 15.28 2.66 -3.94
N GLU A 56 14.76 1.53 -4.41
CA GLU A 56 14.69 1.19 -5.84
C GLU A 56 13.60 0.14 -6.08
N VAL A 57 13.02 0.13 -7.29
CA VAL A 57 12.17 -0.95 -7.79
C VAL A 57 12.93 -1.62 -8.93
N ARG A 58 13.41 -2.86 -8.73
CA ARG A 58 14.37 -3.49 -9.67
C ARG A 58 13.75 -4.46 -10.65
N GLU A 59 12.96 -5.41 -10.18
CA GLU A 59 12.22 -6.27 -11.10
C GLU A 59 10.98 -5.51 -11.54
N SER A 60 11.00 -5.03 -12.77
CA SER A 60 9.80 -4.44 -13.34
C SER A 60 8.80 -5.55 -13.61
N PHE A 61 7.53 -5.28 -13.32
CA PHE A 61 6.40 -6.12 -13.74
C PHE A 61 6.54 -6.63 -15.18
N SER A 62 7.20 -5.86 -16.05
CA SER A 62 7.48 -6.19 -17.44
C SER A 62 8.37 -7.42 -17.68
N GLU A 63 9.11 -7.92 -16.68
CA GLU A 63 10.02 -9.07 -16.85
C GLU A 63 9.38 -10.42 -16.50
N ASN A 64 8.52 -10.46 -15.47
CA ASN A 64 7.85 -11.68 -15.00
C ASN A 64 6.31 -11.63 -15.14
N GLY A 65 5.72 -10.44 -15.30
CA GLY A 65 4.28 -10.21 -15.43
C GLY A 65 3.47 -10.43 -14.15
N GLN A 66 4.11 -10.49 -12.98
CA GLN A 66 3.47 -10.93 -11.74
C GLN A 66 3.75 -10.04 -10.54
N ALA A 67 5.00 -9.59 -10.37
CA ALA A 67 5.42 -8.89 -9.17
C ALA A 67 6.58 -7.93 -9.46
N MET A 68 6.72 -6.91 -8.62
CA MET A 68 7.92 -6.09 -8.55
C MET A 68 8.70 -6.39 -7.27
N ILE A 69 10.03 -6.38 -7.35
CA ILE A 69 10.88 -6.35 -6.17
C ILE A 69 11.10 -4.91 -5.74
N VAL A 70 10.77 -4.63 -4.48
CA VAL A 70 10.91 -3.32 -3.85
C VAL A 70 12.06 -3.38 -2.85
N GLU A 71 13.09 -2.56 -3.07
CA GLU A 71 14.23 -2.38 -2.15
C GLU A 71 13.93 -1.28 -1.15
N THR A 72 14.39 -1.49 0.09
CA THR A 72 14.10 -0.65 1.26
C THR A 72 15.29 -0.67 2.22
N ALA A 73 15.21 0.03 3.35
CA ALA A 73 16.17 -0.14 4.45
C ALA A 73 16.11 -1.55 5.07
N GLU A 74 17.22 -2.05 5.62
CA GLU A 74 17.35 -3.43 6.15
C GLU A 74 16.25 -3.85 7.14
N ASP A 75 15.77 -2.92 7.98
CA ASP A 75 14.76 -3.17 9.03
C ASP A 75 13.37 -2.58 8.70
N ALA A 76 13.07 -2.37 7.41
CA ALA A 76 11.79 -1.77 7.03
C ALA A 76 10.60 -2.70 7.35
N MET A 77 9.50 -2.10 7.80
CA MET A 77 8.23 -2.80 7.94
C MET A 77 7.44 -2.73 6.62
N VAL A 78 6.85 -3.85 6.24
CA VAL A 78 5.90 -3.93 5.13
C VAL A 78 4.52 -3.64 5.68
N THR A 79 3.85 -2.66 5.08
CA THR A 79 2.53 -2.18 5.49
C THR A 79 1.49 -2.37 4.39
N ALA A 80 0.23 -2.49 4.78
CA ALA A 80 -0.88 -2.59 3.83
C ALA A 80 -0.97 -1.32 2.99
N ALA A 81 -0.83 -1.46 1.67
CA ALA A 81 -0.97 -0.35 0.73
C ALA A 81 -2.39 0.24 0.77
N ARG A 82 -3.42 -0.61 0.88
CA ARG A 82 -4.82 -0.21 1.01
C ARG A 82 -5.54 -1.11 2.01
N GLY A 83 -6.60 -0.60 2.64
CA GLY A 83 -7.40 -1.36 3.58
C GLY A 83 -8.11 -2.55 2.94
N GLY A 84 -8.35 -3.61 3.73
CA GLY A 84 -8.95 -4.84 3.24
C GLY A 84 -8.96 -5.96 4.27
N VAL A 85 -9.10 -7.18 3.78
CA VAL A 85 -9.10 -8.41 4.60
C VAL A 85 -7.95 -9.31 4.17
N VAL A 86 -7.19 -9.82 5.12
CA VAL A 86 -6.14 -10.80 4.87
C VAL A 86 -6.78 -12.13 4.44
N ILE A 87 -6.54 -12.56 3.21
CA ILE A 87 -7.05 -13.82 2.64
C ILE A 87 -5.97 -14.91 2.54
N ARG A 88 -4.71 -14.57 2.83
CA ARG A 88 -3.59 -15.50 3.00
C ARG A 88 -2.52 -14.87 3.91
N ALA A 89 -1.95 -15.69 4.79
CA ALA A 89 -0.79 -15.35 5.61
C ALA A 89 0.01 -16.64 5.87
N GLY A 90 1.23 -16.73 5.33
CA GLY A 90 2.13 -17.87 5.51
C GLY A 90 2.94 -18.20 4.26
N THR A 91 3.59 -19.37 4.27
CA THR A 91 4.46 -19.82 3.19
C THR A 91 3.69 -20.19 1.92
N ASP A 92 4.18 -19.69 0.80
CA ASP A 92 3.72 -19.92 -0.56
C ASP A 92 4.87 -20.41 -1.44
N SER A 93 4.58 -21.29 -2.40
CA SER A 93 5.62 -21.88 -3.27
C SER A 93 6.20 -20.90 -4.28
N GLU A 94 5.44 -19.89 -4.69
CA GLU A 94 5.84 -18.89 -5.67
C GLU A 94 6.22 -17.56 -4.98
N TRP A 95 5.57 -17.25 -3.86
CA TRP A 95 5.72 -15.97 -3.16
C TRP A 95 6.58 -16.01 -1.88
N GLY A 96 7.11 -17.18 -1.50
CA GLY A 96 7.80 -17.33 -0.23
C GLY A 96 6.86 -17.11 0.96
N ASP A 97 7.37 -16.63 2.09
CA ASP A 97 6.50 -16.18 3.17
C ASP A 97 5.76 -14.91 2.74
N ALA A 98 4.43 -15.00 2.70
CA ALA A 98 3.60 -14.02 2.02
C ALA A 98 2.29 -13.70 2.75
N VAL A 99 1.82 -12.48 2.54
CA VAL A 99 0.51 -11.98 2.93
C VAL A 99 -0.25 -11.55 1.69
N VAL A 100 -1.54 -11.89 1.62
CA VAL A 100 -2.43 -11.40 0.55
C VAL A 100 -3.62 -10.70 1.18
N VAL A 101 -3.82 -9.44 0.80
CA VAL A 101 -4.93 -8.59 1.24
C VAL A 101 -5.91 -8.41 0.10
N GLN A 102 -7.17 -8.79 0.31
CA GLN A 102 -8.26 -8.53 -0.63
C GLN A 102 -8.97 -7.24 -0.23
N HIS A 103 -9.16 -6.35 -1.20
CA HIS A 103 -9.84 -5.08 -1.06
C HIS A 103 -11.33 -5.18 -1.41
N GLU A 104 -12.12 -4.18 -1.05
CA GLU A 104 -13.58 -4.18 -1.26
C GLU A 104 -13.99 -4.25 -2.74
N ASP A 105 -13.16 -3.73 -3.65
CA ASP A 105 -13.36 -3.76 -5.10
C ASP A 105 -12.96 -5.10 -5.75
N GLY A 106 -12.56 -6.10 -4.94
CA GLY A 106 -12.10 -7.42 -5.38
C GLY A 106 -10.66 -7.46 -5.88
N THR A 107 -9.92 -6.36 -5.83
CA THR A 107 -8.48 -6.35 -6.11
C THR A 107 -7.72 -6.98 -4.94
N GLU A 108 -6.62 -7.66 -5.23
CA GLU A 108 -5.77 -8.33 -4.26
C GLU A 108 -4.35 -7.77 -4.33
N ALA A 109 -3.84 -7.32 -3.19
CA ALA A 109 -2.45 -6.94 -3.01
C ALA A 109 -1.67 -8.08 -2.36
N MET A 110 -0.53 -8.42 -2.95
CA MET A 110 0.30 -9.55 -2.59
C MET A 110 1.66 -9.04 -2.13
N TYR A 111 2.06 -9.46 -0.93
CA TYR A 111 3.30 -9.08 -0.27
C TYR A 111 4.09 -10.37 -0.02
N GLY A 112 5.14 -10.61 -0.78
CA GLY A 112 5.92 -11.85 -0.75
C GLY A 112 7.36 -11.65 -0.30
N THR A 113 8.07 -12.76 -0.15
CA THR A 113 9.45 -12.86 0.36
C THR A 113 9.65 -12.02 1.62
N LEU A 114 8.75 -12.18 2.59
CA LEU A 114 8.84 -11.54 3.90
C LEU A 114 9.72 -12.38 4.84
N ASP A 115 10.44 -11.74 5.76
CA ASP A 115 11.19 -12.45 6.82
C ASP A 115 10.29 -12.81 8.02
N ALA A 116 9.25 -11.99 8.23
CA ALA A 116 8.26 -12.19 9.28
C ALA A 116 6.86 -11.78 8.80
N ILE A 117 5.85 -12.44 9.38
CA ILE A 117 4.43 -12.14 9.15
C ILE A 117 3.81 -11.80 10.50
N ASP A 118 3.22 -10.61 10.60
CA ASP A 118 2.66 -10.05 11.83
C ASP A 118 1.12 -10.07 11.87
N VAL A 119 0.48 -10.62 10.83
CA VAL A 119 -0.99 -10.71 10.69
C VAL A 119 -1.46 -12.15 10.50
N ASN A 120 -2.74 -12.39 10.78
CA ASN A 120 -3.40 -13.68 10.62
C ASN A 120 -4.40 -13.67 9.47
N LEU A 121 -4.72 -14.88 8.99
CA LEU A 121 -5.83 -15.07 8.07
C LEU A 121 -7.14 -14.49 8.66
N TYR A 122 -7.84 -13.70 7.85
CA TYR A 122 -9.07 -12.96 8.15
C TYR A 122 -8.92 -11.71 9.02
N ASP A 123 -7.70 -11.27 9.31
CA ASP A 123 -7.52 -9.95 9.94
C ASP A 123 -7.98 -8.84 8.99
N HIS A 124 -8.67 -7.85 9.55
CA HIS A 124 -9.00 -6.60 8.87
C HIS A 124 -7.85 -5.63 9.06
N VAL A 125 -7.34 -5.08 7.97
CA VAL A 125 -6.22 -4.14 7.97
C VAL A 125 -6.62 -2.83 7.31
N GLN A 126 -6.08 -1.73 7.80
CA GLN A 126 -6.18 -0.40 7.22
C GLN A 126 -4.90 -0.07 6.45
N SER A 127 -4.96 0.93 5.57
CA SER A 127 -3.75 1.42 4.90
C SER A 127 -2.72 1.88 5.95
N GLY A 128 -1.47 1.42 5.81
CA GLY A 128 -0.39 1.68 6.76
C GLY A 128 -0.26 0.69 7.92
N ASP A 129 -1.20 -0.23 8.11
CA ASP A 129 -1.06 -1.28 9.13
C ASP A 129 0.08 -2.24 8.77
N VAL A 130 0.87 -2.64 9.76
CA VAL A 130 2.01 -3.56 9.59
C VAL A 130 1.51 -4.96 9.24
N LEU A 131 2.06 -5.53 8.16
CA LEU A 131 1.78 -6.89 7.70
C LEU A 131 2.93 -7.85 8.00
N GLY A 132 4.17 -7.32 8.05
CA GLY A 132 5.37 -8.12 8.22
C GLY A 132 6.64 -7.28 8.08
N ALA A 133 7.77 -7.96 7.97
CA ALA A 133 9.09 -7.36 7.79
C ALA A 133 9.72 -7.76 6.45
N VAL A 134 10.52 -6.85 5.89
CA VAL A 134 11.30 -7.12 4.67
C VAL A 134 12.37 -8.19 4.92
N THR A 135 12.80 -8.87 3.85
CA THR A 135 13.92 -9.81 3.91
C THR A 135 15.24 -9.07 3.74
N THR A 136 16.17 -9.28 4.67
CA THR A 136 17.57 -8.83 4.52
C THR A 136 18.41 -9.96 3.92
N SER A 137 19.11 -9.69 2.82
CA SER A 137 20.01 -10.67 2.18
C SER A 137 21.21 -9.99 1.53
N ASP A 138 22.25 -10.76 1.19
CA ASP A 138 23.46 -10.23 0.50
C ASP A 138 23.20 -9.78 -0.95
N GLU A 139 21.99 -10.00 -1.48
CA GLU A 139 21.61 -9.63 -2.86
C GLU A 139 21.33 -8.12 -2.99
N PHE A 140 20.88 -7.48 -1.91
CA PHE A 140 20.49 -6.07 -1.87
C PHE A 140 21.32 -5.35 -0.81
N GLU A 141 21.64 -4.07 -1.02
CA GLU A 141 22.32 -3.25 0.00
C GLU A 141 21.41 -2.92 1.21
N GLY A 142 20.14 -3.33 1.16
CA GLY A 142 19.13 -3.15 2.19
C GLY A 142 18.16 -4.33 2.29
N GLY A 143 16.94 -4.06 2.75
CA GLY A 143 15.87 -5.06 2.81
C GLY A 143 15.06 -5.09 1.51
N SER A 144 14.46 -6.22 1.18
CA SER A 144 13.59 -6.32 0.01
C SER A 144 12.34 -7.17 0.25
N PHE A 145 11.33 -6.95 -0.58
CA PHE A 145 10.13 -7.77 -0.64
C PHE A 145 9.51 -7.74 -2.03
N MET A 146 8.67 -8.72 -2.33
CA MET A 146 7.88 -8.74 -3.57
C MET A 146 6.53 -8.08 -3.37
N PHE A 147 6.15 -7.22 -4.30
CA PHE A 147 4.84 -6.57 -4.32
C PHE A 147 4.13 -6.85 -5.65
N GLY A 148 2.89 -7.31 -5.59
CA GLY A 148 2.06 -7.54 -6.77
C GLY A 148 0.61 -7.14 -6.54
N LEU A 149 -0.07 -6.83 -7.64
CA LEU A 149 -1.50 -6.55 -7.66
C LEU A 149 -2.20 -7.48 -8.63
N ARG A 150 -3.38 -7.96 -8.25
CA ARG A 150 -4.18 -8.87 -9.06
C ARG A 150 -5.65 -8.51 -8.99
N LYS A 151 -6.35 -8.54 -10.12
CA LYS A 151 -7.81 -8.42 -10.19
C LYS A 151 -8.35 -9.45 -11.17
N ASN A 152 -9.43 -10.14 -10.80
CA ASN A 152 -10.04 -11.18 -11.64
C ASN A 152 -9.03 -12.23 -12.15
N ASN A 153 -8.06 -12.60 -11.30
CA ASN A 153 -7.03 -13.58 -11.61
C ASN A 153 -5.99 -13.14 -12.68
N GLU A 154 -5.96 -11.86 -13.04
CA GLU A 154 -4.98 -11.23 -13.91
C GLU A 154 -4.16 -10.21 -13.12
N PHE A 155 -2.85 -10.20 -13.34
CA PHE A 155 -1.95 -9.29 -12.65
C PHE A 155 -1.99 -7.88 -13.27
N ILE A 156 -1.95 -6.87 -12.43
CA ILE A 156 -1.95 -5.45 -12.78
C ILE A 156 -0.55 -4.89 -12.55
N ASP A 157 -0.03 -4.10 -13.48
CA ASP A 157 1.22 -3.38 -13.28
C ASP A 157 1.04 -2.36 -12.15
N PRO A 158 1.76 -2.47 -11.02
CA PRO A 158 1.60 -1.54 -9.91
C PRO A 158 1.85 -0.08 -10.30
N ASN A 159 2.66 0.20 -11.33
CA ASN A 159 2.92 1.57 -11.79
C ASN A 159 1.68 2.24 -12.41
N GLU A 160 0.66 1.47 -12.80
CA GLU A 160 -0.62 2.02 -13.29
C GLU A 160 -1.49 2.59 -12.18
N VAL A 161 -1.25 2.18 -10.93
CA VAL A 161 -2.10 2.52 -9.78
C VAL A 161 -1.37 3.24 -8.65
N MET A 162 -0.04 3.19 -8.62
CA MET A 162 0.79 3.93 -7.67
C MET A 162 2.11 4.34 -8.30
N THR A 163 2.68 5.46 -7.83
CA THR A 163 3.97 5.95 -8.31
C THR A 163 5.05 5.68 -7.27
N PHE A 164 6.08 4.94 -7.68
CA PHE A 164 7.34 4.79 -6.96
C PHE A 164 8.30 5.84 -7.56
N ASP A 165 8.63 6.87 -6.79
CA ASP A 165 9.57 7.94 -7.18
C ASP A 165 11.03 7.55 -6.90
#